data_AF-A0A3A4V6Y3-F1
#
_entry.id   AF-A0A3A4V6Y3-F1
#
_cell.length_a   1.000
_cell.length_b   1.000
_cell.length_c   1.000
_cell.angle_alpha   90.00
_cell.angle_beta   90.00
_cell.angle_gamma   90.00
#
_symmetry.space_group_name_H-M   'P 1'
#
loop_
_entity.id
_entity.type
_entity.pdbx_description
1 polymer ?
#
loop_
_entity_poly.entity_id
_entity_poly.type
_entity_poly.pdbx_seq_one_letter_code
_entity_poly.pdbx_strand_id
1 'polypeptide(L)'
;MKKYWRVLLLALFTPFLLAFSGENEVSSFSGDNNKQPKVENQFVKVDQPISGPPAPRVDVPVNNAVRLSIPFDAVSVVQQDAIEVEQKDPFSLPFIRWIWVQSGDINDFQALSDTLQKISRSEVPIQPVIRGIVARIDLRWFAASKEDLQDWINLWENFQFDPWFSTNITQNTLALLSEDYKQNKIVQVWKNRRVWDKDKQIWVNTGEKVIADVKIASLKDVLVVRSNADHLKKSGIEMLQFGTKTLAPVVDSRYFTGRVLSTIKGKINGKDSVFSTIWGGLYYEFSGIRKATTKGIKNDFDQLLFDLGVGSKEEDYEQLFERTRGGLEAAGMFHSNVTGKPRRIIWFPIEKMRLTQGIPAIFITEDIKDEDVDTDAHPILNLVKFKPDAYEVIFVKLNGQQGYAIFNGKKELLDEATQDVVSDHKIPVPNTTRLQSAISCIRCHGSDDGWKPFSNDVKTLLSRKNNNNLLDVFGDTSKSELNKPIFDTLLNIAGKYEGDPTVLMMDLRRAYAKGVLRATGPWKNDNGQLNTVKLSSERIAAVYAEDRYNLIDAELALRYLGYPQAPKGKEVEVLNKVLPPVKLNIGGIVPEDARIGALKRGIKITPRDWAFVYSFALTRAMETASQMKDKK
;
A
#
# COMPACT_ATOMS: atom_id res chain seq x y z
N MET A 1 -22.02 -3.03 58.21
CA MET A 1 -21.09 -2.55 59.28
C MET A 1 -19.79 -3.34 59.23
N LYS A 2 -18.82 -2.99 60.10
CA LYS A 2 -17.50 -3.62 60.42
C LYS A 2 -17.35 -5.11 60.01
N LYS A 3 -16.30 -5.55 59.29
CA LYS A 3 -14.83 -5.66 59.59
C LYS A 3 -14.45 -6.74 60.63
N TYR A 4 -13.61 -7.71 60.22
CA TYR A 4 -12.43 -8.40 60.86
C TYR A 4 -11.88 -9.44 59.84
N TRP A 5 -10.63 -9.95 59.70
CA TRP A 5 -9.31 -9.95 60.39
C TRP A 5 -9.11 -10.93 61.56
N ARG A 6 -8.01 -11.73 61.69
CA ARG A 6 -6.83 -12.07 60.82
C ARG A 6 -6.04 -13.25 61.50
N VAL A 7 -4.95 -13.78 60.88
CA VAL A 7 -3.77 -14.51 61.51
C VAL A 7 -4.00 -15.98 61.98
N LEU A 8 -3.05 -16.97 62.00
CA LEU A 8 -1.79 -17.28 61.25
C LEU A 8 -1.16 -18.66 61.69
N LEU A 9 -0.35 -19.32 60.82
CA LEU A 9 0.90 -20.11 61.09
C LEU A 9 0.96 -21.67 61.39
N LEU A 10 1.88 -22.33 60.62
CA LEU A 10 2.78 -23.53 60.80
C LEU A 10 2.37 -24.97 61.30
N ALA A 11 2.56 -25.94 60.38
CA ALA A 11 3.48 -27.12 60.35
C ALA A 11 3.59 -28.23 61.45
N LEU A 12 3.82 -29.48 60.98
CA LEU A 12 4.53 -30.60 61.67
C LEU A 12 5.17 -31.58 60.64
N PHE A 13 5.92 -32.61 61.07
CA PHE A 13 7.03 -33.25 60.30
C PHE A 13 6.96 -34.80 60.10
N THR A 14 7.98 -35.34 59.41
CA THR A 14 8.18 -36.77 58.99
C THR A 14 9.06 -37.62 59.92
N PRO A 15 9.15 -38.93 59.63
CA PRO A 15 10.38 -39.76 59.62
C PRO A 15 10.49 -40.53 58.26
N PHE A 16 11.42 -41.43 57.85
CA PHE A 16 12.79 -41.95 58.18
C PHE A 16 13.15 -42.97 57.04
N LEU A 17 14.38 -43.44 56.74
CA LEU A 17 15.80 -43.03 56.92
C LEU A 17 16.69 -43.92 55.98
N LEU A 18 18.02 -43.90 56.12
CA LEU A 18 19.06 -44.79 55.49
C LEU A 18 19.29 -44.63 53.97
N ALA A 19 20.39 -44.09 53.42
CA ALA A 19 21.74 -43.66 53.88
C ALA A 19 22.87 -44.71 53.92
N PHE A 20 23.98 -44.40 53.21
CA PHE A 20 25.38 -44.57 53.65
C PHE A 20 26.32 -43.66 52.82
N SER A 21 27.59 -43.54 53.21
CA SER A 21 28.51 -42.45 52.87
C SER A 21 29.91 -42.92 52.43
N GLY A 22 30.67 -42.06 51.75
CA GLY A 22 32.12 -42.24 51.50
C GLY A 22 32.78 -40.97 50.94
N GLU A 23 33.98 -40.64 51.42
CA GLU A 23 34.79 -39.50 50.99
C GLU A 23 36.04 -39.95 50.21
N ASN A 24 36.86 -38.98 49.77
CA ASN A 24 38.15 -39.12 49.08
C ASN A 24 38.05 -39.56 47.59
N GLU A 25 39.00 -39.23 46.72
CA GLU A 25 40.30 -38.59 46.93
C GLU A 25 40.68 -37.67 45.74
N VAL A 26 41.58 -36.70 45.94
CA VAL A 26 42.13 -35.86 44.86
C VAL A 26 43.43 -36.47 44.35
N SER A 27 43.46 -36.89 43.08
CA SER A 27 44.71 -37.14 42.37
C SER A 27 44.67 -36.62 40.94
N SER A 28 45.79 -36.09 40.49
CA SER A 28 46.00 -35.56 39.14
C SER A 28 46.44 -36.65 38.17
N PHE A 29 46.01 -36.61 36.90
CA PHE A 29 46.95 -36.84 35.81
C PHE A 29 46.51 -36.13 34.51
N SER A 30 47.48 -35.80 33.67
CA SER A 30 47.31 -35.13 32.37
C SER A 30 46.80 -36.09 31.28
N GLY A 31 45.89 -35.62 30.43
CA GLY A 31 45.40 -36.38 29.27
C GLY A 31 44.91 -35.47 28.15
N ASP A 32 45.80 -35.11 27.23
CA ASP A 32 45.47 -34.37 26.02
C ASP A 32 44.75 -35.28 25.00
N ASN A 33 43.66 -34.80 24.39
CA ASN A 33 43.09 -35.36 23.14
C ASN A 33 42.00 -34.45 22.53
N ASN A 34 42.42 -33.29 22.03
CA ASN A 34 41.54 -32.39 21.29
C ASN A 34 41.20 -32.94 19.88
N LYS A 35 40.07 -33.66 19.75
CA LYS A 35 39.53 -34.14 18.46
C LYS A 35 38.00 -34.04 18.37
N GLN A 36 37.48 -32.87 18.01
CA GLN A 36 36.19 -32.78 17.34
C GLN A 36 36.29 -33.30 15.89
N PRO A 37 35.25 -33.95 15.33
CA PRO A 37 35.27 -34.41 13.95
C PRO A 37 35.23 -33.22 12.97
N LYS A 38 36.14 -33.21 11.99
CA LYS A 38 36.04 -32.31 10.84
C LYS A 38 34.81 -32.68 10.01
N VAL A 39 33.86 -31.76 9.86
CA VAL A 39 32.90 -31.78 8.76
C VAL A 39 33.55 -31.05 7.59
N GLU A 40 33.92 -31.77 6.53
CA GLU A 40 34.43 -31.15 5.31
C GLU A 40 33.27 -30.53 4.52
N ASN A 41 33.12 -29.21 4.62
CA ASN A 41 32.25 -28.45 3.74
C ASN A 41 32.81 -28.46 2.32
N GLN A 42 32.40 -29.46 1.51
CA GLN A 42 32.61 -29.46 0.06
C GLN A 42 31.74 -28.36 -0.58
N PHE A 43 32.25 -27.13 -0.56
CA PHE A 43 31.69 -26.04 -1.35
C PHE A 43 31.85 -26.36 -2.85
N VAL A 44 30.78 -26.86 -3.45
CA VAL A 44 30.67 -26.94 -4.91
C VAL A 44 30.76 -25.52 -5.48
N LYS A 45 31.80 -25.27 -6.29
CA LYS A 45 31.88 -24.05 -7.09
C LYS A 45 30.75 -24.03 -8.12
N VAL A 46 29.76 -23.16 -7.91
CA VAL A 46 28.76 -22.82 -8.93
C VAL A 46 29.32 -21.72 -9.82
N ASP A 47 30.39 -22.05 -10.54
CA ASP A 47 30.87 -21.26 -11.68
C ASP A 47 29.95 -21.57 -12.88
N GLN A 48 29.32 -20.54 -13.48
CA GLN A 48 28.35 -20.50 -14.62
C GLN A 48 26.89 -20.14 -14.23
N PRO A 49 26.28 -19.08 -14.80
CA PRO A 49 24.85 -18.79 -14.65
C PRO A 49 24.00 -19.71 -15.55
N ILE A 50 22.93 -20.29 -15.00
CA ILE A 50 22.02 -21.16 -15.75
C ILE A 50 21.13 -20.33 -16.68
N SER A 51 21.56 -20.17 -17.94
CA SER A 51 20.75 -19.59 -19.01
C SER A 51 19.69 -20.59 -19.49
N GLY A 52 18.61 -20.75 -18.73
CA GLY A 52 17.44 -21.50 -19.19
C GLY A 52 16.83 -20.86 -20.46
N PRO A 53 16.30 -21.66 -21.40
CA PRO A 53 15.63 -21.10 -22.58
C PRO A 53 14.41 -20.27 -22.14
N PRO A 54 14.09 -19.16 -22.84
CA PRO A 54 12.92 -18.36 -22.52
C PRO A 54 11.65 -19.19 -22.69
N ALA A 55 10.70 -19.02 -21.75
CA ALA A 55 9.41 -19.72 -21.82
C ALA A 55 8.70 -19.37 -23.15
N PRO A 56 8.01 -20.33 -23.79
CA PRO A 56 7.39 -20.10 -25.10
C PRO A 56 6.37 -18.97 -25.03
N ARG A 57 6.48 -18.01 -25.95
CA ARG A 57 5.55 -16.88 -26.04
C ARG A 57 4.16 -17.38 -26.43
N VAL A 58 3.19 -17.17 -25.55
CA VAL A 58 1.78 -17.16 -25.93
C VAL A 58 1.43 -15.73 -26.33
N ASP A 59 1.70 -15.37 -27.59
CA ASP A 59 1.28 -14.07 -28.13
C ASP A 59 -0.25 -14.09 -28.39
N VAL A 60 -1.01 -13.73 -27.36
CA VAL A 60 -2.48 -13.57 -27.43
C VAL A 60 -2.82 -12.30 -28.23
N PRO A 61 -3.56 -12.40 -29.36
CA PRO A 61 -4.02 -11.22 -30.08
C PRO A 61 -5.14 -10.53 -29.29
N VAL A 62 -4.95 -9.27 -28.91
CA VAL A 62 -6.00 -8.44 -28.29
C VAL A 62 -7.01 -8.05 -29.36
N ASN A 63 -8.00 -8.92 -29.56
CA ASN A 63 -9.03 -8.78 -30.57
C ASN A 63 -10.24 -8.03 -29.97
N ASN A 64 -10.73 -6.98 -30.65
CA ASN A 64 -11.69 -6.01 -30.08
C ASN A 64 -13.11 -6.54 -29.77
N ALA A 65 -13.33 -7.87 -29.85
CA ALA A 65 -14.56 -8.56 -29.45
C ALA A 65 -14.37 -9.47 -28.22
N VAL A 66 -13.17 -9.53 -27.62
CA VAL A 66 -12.90 -10.39 -26.46
C VAL A 66 -13.67 -9.88 -25.23
N ARG A 67 -14.58 -10.73 -24.74
CA ARG A 67 -15.23 -10.63 -23.43
C ARG A 67 -14.16 -10.42 -22.34
N LEU A 68 -14.37 -9.46 -21.43
CA LEU A 68 -13.58 -9.40 -20.20
C LEU A 68 -13.83 -10.67 -19.37
N SER A 69 -12.79 -11.20 -18.75
CA SER A 69 -12.95 -12.31 -17.80
C SER A 69 -13.87 -11.91 -16.63
N ILE A 70 -14.42 -12.90 -15.93
CA ILE A 70 -15.15 -12.71 -14.66
C ILE A 70 -14.44 -13.48 -13.53
N PRO A 71 -14.78 -13.22 -12.24
CA PRO A 71 -14.16 -13.92 -11.11
C PRO A 71 -14.25 -15.45 -11.16
N PHE A 72 -15.29 -16.01 -11.80
CA PHE A 72 -15.39 -17.46 -12.04
C PHE A 72 -14.23 -17.98 -12.91
N ASP A 73 -13.95 -17.28 -14.02
CA ASP A 73 -12.87 -17.64 -14.97
C ASP A 73 -11.51 -17.60 -14.24
N ALA A 74 -11.31 -16.60 -13.38
CA ALA A 74 -10.11 -16.44 -12.56
C ALA A 74 -9.93 -17.60 -11.58
N VAL A 75 -10.98 -17.99 -10.83
CA VAL A 75 -10.92 -19.10 -9.87
C VAL A 75 -10.60 -20.42 -10.56
N SER A 76 -11.15 -20.69 -11.75
CA SER A 76 -10.83 -21.92 -12.50
C SER A 76 -9.35 -22.01 -12.91
N VAL A 77 -8.73 -20.89 -13.32
CA VAL A 77 -7.28 -20.85 -13.61
C VAL A 77 -6.46 -21.03 -12.33
N VAL A 78 -6.86 -20.37 -11.24
CA VAL A 78 -6.19 -20.47 -9.94
C VAL A 78 -6.22 -21.89 -9.37
N GLN A 79 -7.31 -22.65 -9.57
CA GLN A 79 -7.38 -24.05 -9.13
C GLN A 79 -6.37 -24.96 -9.84
N GLN A 80 -6.22 -24.79 -11.16
CA GLN A 80 -5.24 -25.57 -11.93
C GLN A 80 -3.81 -25.25 -11.45
N ASP A 81 -3.50 -23.96 -11.28
CA ASP A 81 -2.20 -23.51 -10.81
C ASP A 81 -1.93 -23.84 -9.33
N ALA A 82 -2.95 -23.90 -8.48
CA ALA A 82 -2.86 -24.37 -7.10
C ALA A 82 -2.50 -25.85 -7.02
N ILE A 83 -3.06 -26.69 -7.90
CA ILE A 83 -2.72 -28.11 -8.01
C ILE A 83 -1.27 -28.27 -8.50
N GLU A 84 -0.82 -27.47 -9.49
CA GLU A 84 0.60 -27.45 -9.91
C GLU A 84 1.55 -27.08 -8.76
N VAL A 85 1.18 -26.10 -7.92
CA VAL A 85 1.95 -25.72 -6.73
C VAL A 85 2.00 -26.86 -5.72
N GLU A 86 0.85 -27.42 -5.33
CA GLU A 86 0.76 -28.44 -4.29
C GLU A 86 1.47 -29.75 -4.70
N GLN A 87 1.41 -30.13 -5.99
CA GLN A 87 2.18 -31.26 -6.52
C GLN A 87 3.70 -31.04 -6.50
N LYS A 88 4.16 -29.78 -6.59
CA LYS A 88 5.58 -29.43 -6.60
C LYS A 88 6.17 -29.16 -5.21
N ASP A 89 5.40 -28.54 -4.33
CA ASP A 89 5.69 -28.33 -2.91
C ASP A 89 4.37 -28.22 -2.11
N PRO A 90 3.95 -29.29 -1.42
CA PRO A 90 2.75 -29.30 -0.57
C PRO A 90 2.75 -28.24 0.55
N PHE A 91 3.92 -27.69 0.92
CA PHE A 91 4.06 -26.70 1.98
C PHE A 91 4.03 -25.25 1.47
N SER A 92 4.08 -25.02 0.15
CA SER A 92 4.04 -23.68 -0.44
C SER A 92 2.65 -23.04 -0.38
N LEU A 93 1.57 -23.81 -0.54
CA LEU A 93 0.23 -23.28 -0.79
C LEU A 93 -0.28 -22.23 0.24
N PRO A 94 -0.01 -22.34 1.56
CA PRO A 94 -0.36 -21.31 2.54
C PRO A 94 0.30 -19.93 2.33
N PHE A 95 1.40 -19.86 1.58
CA PHE A 95 2.14 -18.64 1.25
C PHE A 95 1.80 -18.08 -0.14
N ILE A 96 1.07 -18.85 -0.96
CA ILE A 96 0.70 -18.42 -2.31
C ILE A 96 -0.58 -17.60 -2.28
N ARG A 97 -0.61 -16.51 -3.07
CA ARG A 97 -1.81 -15.73 -3.39
C ARG A 97 -1.85 -15.49 -4.90
N TRP A 98 -3.03 -15.20 -5.43
CA TRP A 98 -3.21 -14.81 -6.82
C TRP A 98 -3.89 -13.44 -6.92
N ILE A 99 -3.47 -12.65 -7.89
CA ILE A 99 -4.10 -11.38 -8.22
C ILE A 99 -4.66 -11.50 -9.63
N TRP A 100 -5.96 -11.30 -9.77
CA TRP A 100 -6.68 -11.40 -11.03
C TRP A 100 -6.62 -10.08 -11.80
N VAL A 101 -6.18 -10.15 -13.05
CA VAL A 101 -6.07 -9.03 -13.98
C VAL A 101 -7.19 -9.20 -15.03
N GLN A 102 -8.33 -8.53 -14.81
CA GLN A 102 -9.56 -8.76 -15.60
C GLN A 102 -9.36 -8.59 -17.12
N SER A 103 -8.47 -7.68 -17.52
CA SER A 103 -8.11 -7.39 -18.92
C SER A 103 -7.27 -8.49 -19.59
N GLY A 104 -6.48 -9.24 -18.82
CA GLY A 104 -5.39 -10.08 -19.34
C GLY A 104 -4.24 -9.30 -20.01
N ASP A 105 -4.21 -7.97 -19.92
CA ASP A 105 -3.23 -7.14 -20.62
C ASP A 105 -1.85 -7.21 -19.94
N ILE A 106 -0.79 -7.39 -20.73
CA ILE A 106 0.59 -7.45 -20.23
C ILE A 106 1.00 -6.17 -19.49
N ASN A 107 0.53 -5.01 -19.93
CA ASN A 107 0.83 -3.72 -19.29
C ASN A 107 0.20 -3.65 -17.88
N ASP A 108 -0.94 -4.31 -17.65
CA ASP A 108 -1.54 -4.42 -16.32
C ASP A 108 -0.77 -5.36 -15.40
N PHE A 109 -0.26 -6.48 -15.93
CA PHE A 109 0.67 -7.33 -15.19
C PHE A 109 1.97 -6.61 -14.83
N GLN A 110 2.49 -5.76 -15.73
CA GLN A 110 3.68 -4.95 -15.49
C GLN A 110 3.43 -3.87 -14.42
N ALA A 111 2.35 -3.09 -14.54
CA ALA A 111 1.92 -2.12 -13.53
C ALA A 111 1.66 -2.77 -12.16
N LEU A 112 1.08 -3.97 -12.13
CA LEU A 112 0.87 -4.75 -10.91
C LEU A 112 2.20 -5.23 -10.29
N SER A 113 3.15 -5.69 -11.10
CA SER A 113 4.47 -6.10 -10.61
C SER A 113 5.25 -4.93 -9.99
N ASP A 114 5.22 -3.77 -10.63
CA ASP A 114 5.82 -2.55 -10.08
C ASP A 114 5.09 -2.05 -8.81
N THR A 115 3.76 -2.15 -8.77
CA THR A 115 2.94 -1.90 -7.56
C THR A 115 3.36 -2.80 -6.40
N LEU A 116 3.48 -4.12 -6.65
CA LEU A 116 3.98 -5.09 -5.67
C LEU A 116 5.38 -4.75 -5.17
N GLN A 117 6.27 -4.27 -6.06
CA GLN A 117 7.64 -3.94 -5.67
C GLN A 117 7.77 -2.60 -4.93
N LYS A 118 6.91 -1.60 -5.17
CA LYS A 118 6.87 -0.37 -4.36
C LYS A 118 6.45 -0.63 -2.91
N ILE A 119 5.59 -1.63 -2.67
CA ILE A 119 5.18 -2.03 -1.31
C ILE A 119 6.07 -3.12 -0.69
N SER A 120 6.77 -3.93 -1.50
CA SER A 120 7.70 -4.98 -1.06
C SER A 120 8.68 -4.51 0.02
N ARG A 121 8.91 -5.31 1.06
CA ARG A 121 9.97 -5.11 2.07
C ARG A 121 11.28 -5.81 1.67
N SER A 122 11.24 -6.77 0.74
CA SER A 122 12.38 -7.54 0.25
C SER A 122 13.42 -6.69 -0.49
N GLU A 123 14.70 -7.07 -0.41
CA GLU A 123 15.81 -6.45 -1.16
C GLU A 123 15.85 -6.84 -2.65
N VAL A 124 15.13 -7.89 -3.05
CA VAL A 124 15.20 -8.43 -4.42
C VAL A 124 13.90 -8.08 -5.16
N PRO A 125 13.97 -7.42 -6.34
CA PRO A 125 12.80 -7.27 -7.19
C PRO A 125 12.43 -8.62 -7.81
N ILE A 126 11.21 -9.08 -7.51
CA ILE A 126 10.65 -10.37 -7.90
C ILE A 126 9.38 -10.14 -8.73
N GLN A 127 9.32 -10.77 -9.89
CA GLN A 127 8.16 -10.70 -10.78
C GLN A 127 7.13 -11.78 -10.40
N PRO A 128 5.81 -11.50 -10.47
CA PRO A 128 4.79 -12.52 -10.28
C PRO A 128 4.81 -13.54 -11.42
N VAL A 129 4.42 -14.79 -11.13
CA VAL A 129 4.28 -15.81 -12.18
C VAL A 129 2.92 -15.64 -12.86
N ILE A 130 2.94 -15.16 -14.11
CA ILE A 130 1.71 -14.96 -14.91
C ILE A 130 1.15 -16.31 -15.36
N ARG A 131 -0.17 -16.47 -15.21
CA ARG A 131 -0.98 -17.63 -15.57
C ARG A 131 -2.25 -17.14 -16.24
N GLY A 132 -2.20 -16.90 -17.55
CA GLY A 132 -3.32 -16.33 -18.31
C GLY A 132 -3.78 -14.99 -17.74
N ILE A 133 -4.93 -14.98 -17.07
CA ILE A 133 -5.55 -13.78 -16.46
C ILE A 133 -5.21 -13.59 -14.97
N VAL A 134 -4.33 -14.40 -14.36
CA VAL A 134 -3.91 -14.22 -12.96
C VAL A 134 -2.40 -14.16 -12.79
N ALA A 135 -1.97 -13.40 -11.78
CA ALA A 135 -0.59 -13.26 -11.33
C ALA A 135 -0.42 -14.01 -10.00
N ARG A 136 0.32 -15.13 -10.00
CA ARG A 136 0.71 -15.81 -8.76
C ARG A 136 1.84 -15.06 -8.07
N ILE A 137 1.67 -14.79 -6.78
CA ILE A 137 2.73 -14.33 -5.88
C ILE A 137 2.96 -15.34 -4.76
N ASP A 138 4.20 -15.38 -4.25
CA ASP A 138 4.58 -16.06 -3.02
C ASP A 138 4.96 -14.99 -2.00
N LEU A 139 4.24 -14.89 -0.89
CA LEU A 139 4.46 -13.84 0.12
C LEU A 139 5.86 -13.91 0.75
N ARG A 140 6.53 -15.09 0.70
CA ARG A 140 7.91 -15.28 1.17
C ARG A 140 8.94 -14.47 0.37
N TRP A 141 8.59 -13.99 -0.82
CA TRP A 141 9.49 -13.22 -1.69
C TRP A 141 9.36 -11.70 -1.55
N PHE A 142 8.34 -11.21 -0.84
CA PHE A 142 8.07 -9.77 -0.64
C PHE A 142 8.36 -9.30 0.80
N ALA A 143 8.58 -10.25 1.71
CA ALA A 143 9.06 -10.05 3.07
C ALA A 143 10.61 -10.09 3.13
N ALA A 144 11.24 -9.34 4.05
CA ALA A 144 12.68 -9.44 4.31
C ALA A 144 13.01 -10.39 5.49
N SER A 145 12.10 -10.52 6.44
CA SER A 145 12.21 -11.37 7.64
C SER A 145 11.00 -12.30 7.81
N LYS A 146 11.07 -13.20 8.80
CA LYS A 146 9.94 -14.06 9.19
C LYS A 146 8.81 -13.24 9.80
N GLU A 147 9.16 -12.16 10.49
CA GLU A 147 8.28 -11.20 11.13
C GLU A 147 7.54 -10.39 10.05
N ASP A 148 8.25 -9.91 9.02
CA ASP A 148 7.65 -9.30 7.83
C ASP A 148 6.70 -10.26 7.09
N LEU A 149 7.05 -11.56 7.01
CA LEU A 149 6.19 -12.55 6.37
C LEU A 149 4.89 -12.76 7.15
N GLN A 150 4.95 -12.78 8.48
CA GLN A 150 3.76 -12.87 9.33
C GLN A 150 2.90 -11.59 9.23
N ASP A 151 3.52 -10.42 9.20
CA ASP A 151 2.86 -9.15 8.87
C ASP A 151 2.14 -9.22 7.53
N TRP A 152 2.83 -9.63 6.46
CA TRP A 152 2.26 -9.72 5.11
C TRP A 152 1.09 -10.71 5.03
N ILE A 153 1.18 -11.87 5.69
CA ILE A 153 0.07 -12.83 5.80
C ILE A 153 -1.13 -12.19 6.52
N ASN A 154 -0.90 -11.50 7.64
CA ASN A 154 -1.95 -10.84 8.42
C ASN A 154 -2.60 -9.67 7.65
N LEU A 155 -1.80 -8.86 6.97
CA LEU A 155 -2.25 -7.73 6.18
C LEU A 155 -3.05 -8.19 4.95
N TRP A 156 -2.69 -9.31 4.34
CA TRP A 156 -3.42 -9.87 3.21
C TRP A 156 -4.89 -10.22 3.53
N GLU A 157 -5.20 -10.61 4.77
CA GLU A 157 -6.59 -10.88 5.17
C GLU A 157 -7.50 -9.63 5.09
N ASN A 158 -6.96 -8.41 4.96
CA ASN A 158 -7.78 -7.22 4.69
C ASN A 158 -8.45 -7.27 3.31
N PHE A 159 -7.89 -8.01 2.34
CA PHE A 159 -8.51 -8.23 1.04
C PHE A 159 -9.70 -9.21 1.08
N GLN A 160 -10.03 -9.84 2.22
CA GLN A 160 -11.20 -10.72 2.33
C GLN A 160 -12.52 -10.04 1.95
N PHE A 161 -12.56 -8.71 2.00
CA PHE A 161 -13.69 -7.87 1.62
C PHE A 161 -13.70 -7.47 0.13
N ASP A 162 -12.87 -8.08 -0.72
CA ASP A 162 -12.88 -7.83 -2.17
C ASP A 162 -14.30 -8.05 -2.75
N PRO A 163 -14.97 -7.00 -3.28
CA PRO A 163 -16.33 -7.10 -3.79
C PRO A 163 -16.48 -7.93 -5.08
N TRP A 164 -15.39 -8.21 -5.79
CA TRP A 164 -15.40 -9.11 -6.95
C TRP A 164 -15.53 -10.58 -6.52
N PHE A 165 -14.93 -10.96 -5.39
CA PHE A 165 -14.95 -12.34 -4.87
C PHE A 165 -15.89 -12.56 -3.67
N SER A 166 -16.42 -11.48 -3.08
CA SER A 166 -17.19 -11.52 -1.83
C SER A 166 -18.46 -10.67 -1.89
N THR A 167 -19.57 -11.18 -1.33
CA THR A 167 -20.73 -10.35 -1.03
C THR A 167 -20.51 -9.64 0.31
N ASN A 168 -20.46 -8.30 0.27
CA ASN A 168 -20.26 -7.45 1.43
C ASN A 168 -21.59 -6.81 1.85
N ILE A 169 -22.14 -7.24 2.99
CA ILE A 169 -23.40 -6.73 3.55
C ILE A 169 -23.07 -5.74 4.67
N THR A 170 -23.37 -4.46 4.48
CA THR A 170 -23.08 -3.41 5.47
C THR A 170 -24.14 -3.36 6.59
N GLN A 171 -23.86 -2.71 7.72
CA GLN A 171 -24.87 -2.46 8.76
C GLN A 171 -26.16 -1.79 8.22
N ASN A 172 -26.03 -0.86 7.28
CA ASN A 172 -27.19 -0.20 6.65
C ASN A 172 -27.94 -1.16 5.73
N THR A 173 -27.24 -2.06 5.05
CA THR A 173 -27.84 -3.15 4.26
C THR A 173 -28.60 -4.11 5.17
N LEU A 174 -28.01 -4.53 6.30
CA LEU A 174 -28.63 -5.43 7.28
C LEU A 174 -29.98 -4.91 7.81
N ALA A 175 -30.09 -3.61 8.02
CA ALA A 175 -31.33 -2.96 8.46
C ALA A 175 -32.48 -3.07 7.42
N LEU A 176 -32.14 -3.18 6.13
CA LEU A 176 -33.08 -3.21 5.00
C LEU A 176 -33.42 -4.63 4.51
N LEU A 177 -32.80 -5.68 5.05
CA LEU A 177 -33.10 -7.07 4.70
C LEU A 177 -34.47 -7.51 5.25
N SER A 178 -35.14 -8.41 4.53
CA SER A 178 -36.35 -9.09 5.05
C SER A 178 -36.00 -10.02 6.22
N GLU A 179 -36.97 -10.30 7.08
CA GLU A 179 -36.76 -11.21 8.22
C GLU A 179 -36.38 -12.63 7.77
N ASP A 180 -36.91 -13.11 6.63
CA ASP A 180 -36.53 -14.39 6.03
C ASP A 180 -35.04 -14.42 5.68
N TYR A 181 -34.53 -13.35 5.02
CA TYR A 181 -33.12 -13.27 4.69
C TYR A 181 -32.26 -13.12 5.95
N LYS A 182 -32.76 -12.46 7.01
CA LYS A 182 -32.08 -12.40 8.31
C LYS A 182 -32.02 -13.77 9.02
N GLN A 183 -32.87 -14.74 8.67
CA GLN A 183 -32.73 -16.12 9.16
C GLN A 183 -31.61 -16.91 8.49
N ASN A 184 -31.09 -16.46 7.34
CA ASN A 184 -29.97 -17.12 6.68
C ASN A 184 -28.76 -17.21 7.62
N LYS A 185 -28.12 -18.38 7.58
CA LYS A 185 -26.80 -18.61 8.17
C LYS A 185 -25.73 -18.11 7.22
N ILE A 186 -24.68 -17.54 7.78
CA ILE A 186 -23.42 -17.27 7.09
C ILE A 186 -22.28 -17.90 7.88
N VAL A 187 -21.30 -18.45 7.16
CA VAL A 187 -20.26 -19.34 7.72
C VAL A 187 -19.12 -18.57 8.40
N GLN A 188 -18.95 -17.29 8.07
CA GLN A 188 -17.84 -16.46 8.52
C GLN A 188 -18.32 -15.03 8.79
N VAL A 189 -17.90 -14.45 9.93
CA VAL A 189 -18.22 -13.07 10.30
C VAL A 189 -17.01 -12.41 10.94
N TRP A 190 -16.62 -11.25 10.43
CA TRP A 190 -15.63 -10.40 11.07
C TRP A 190 -16.31 -9.50 12.12
N LYS A 191 -16.27 -9.89 13.39
CA LYS A 191 -16.82 -9.07 14.48
C LYS A 191 -15.75 -8.11 14.99
N ASN A 192 -15.81 -6.85 14.56
CA ASN A 192 -14.91 -5.81 15.06
C ASN A 192 -15.37 -5.33 16.45
N ARG A 193 -14.92 -6.02 17.50
CA ARG A 193 -15.32 -5.74 18.89
C ARG A 193 -14.34 -4.78 19.54
N ARG A 194 -14.85 -3.76 20.24
CA ARG A 194 -14.02 -2.98 21.16
C ARG A 194 -13.76 -3.77 22.44
N VAL A 195 -12.48 -3.94 22.76
CA VAL A 195 -12.00 -4.49 24.04
C VAL A 195 -11.12 -3.43 24.70
N TRP A 196 -11.21 -3.32 26.02
CA TRP A 196 -10.30 -2.47 26.78
C TRP A 196 -8.99 -3.23 27.03
N ASP A 197 -7.92 -2.79 26.40
CA ASP A 197 -6.57 -3.26 26.69
C ASP A 197 -6.15 -2.69 28.05
N LYS A 198 -6.12 -3.54 29.07
CA LYS A 198 -5.80 -3.14 30.46
C LYS A 198 -4.36 -2.68 30.60
N ASP A 199 -3.44 -3.23 29.82
CA ASP A 199 -2.02 -2.98 29.94
C ASP A 199 -1.64 -1.69 29.22
N LYS A 200 -2.31 -1.40 28.10
CA LYS A 200 -2.14 -0.15 27.31
C LYS A 200 -3.12 0.97 27.69
N GLN A 201 -4.09 0.73 28.57
CA GLN A 201 -5.13 1.69 29.00
C GLN A 201 -5.90 2.34 27.83
N ILE A 202 -6.22 1.57 26.79
CA ILE A 202 -6.92 2.04 25.59
C ILE A 202 -8.00 1.07 25.10
N TRP A 203 -8.99 1.63 24.40
CA TRP A 203 -9.95 0.84 23.62
C TRP A 203 -9.30 0.37 22.31
N VAL A 204 -8.87 -0.89 22.28
CA VAL A 204 -8.44 -1.56 21.05
C VAL A 204 -9.64 -2.13 20.30
N ASN A 205 -9.58 -2.07 18.98
CA ASN A 205 -10.50 -2.77 18.09
C ASN A 205 -9.93 -4.18 17.87
N THR A 206 -10.46 -5.19 18.57
CA THR A 206 -10.14 -6.60 18.33
C THR A 206 -11.11 -7.15 17.30
N GLY A 207 -10.62 -7.38 16.08
CA GLY A 207 -11.35 -8.14 15.07
C GLY A 207 -11.37 -9.63 15.44
N GLU A 208 -12.53 -10.13 15.90
CA GLU A 208 -12.74 -11.55 16.12
C GLU A 208 -13.25 -12.20 14.83
N LYS A 209 -12.45 -13.08 14.24
CA LYS A 209 -12.81 -13.90 13.07
C LYS A 209 -13.69 -15.06 13.52
N VAL A 210 -15.00 -14.82 13.62
CA VAL A 210 -15.98 -15.85 14.01
C VAL A 210 -16.27 -16.74 12.80
N ILE A 211 -15.66 -17.93 12.76
CA ILE A 211 -15.96 -18.99 11.80
C ILE A 211 -17.02 -19.90 12.44
N ALA A 212 -18.29 -19.58 12.19
CA ALA A 212 -19.45 -20.33 12.69
C ALA A 212 -20.68 -20.00 11.86
N ASP A 213 -21.69 -20.88 11.89
CA ASP A 213 -23.03 -20.63 11.34
C ASP A 213 -23.78 -19.55 12.13
N VAL A 214 -23.47 -18.28 11.86
CA VAL A 214 -24.13 -17.15 12.52
C VAL A 214 -25.37 -16.75 11.73
N LYS A 215 -26.55 -16.73 12.37
CA LYS A 215 -27.75 -16.13 11.77
C LYS A 215 -27.53 -14.63 11.58
N ILE A 216 -27.86 -14.11 10.40
CA ILE A 216 -27.76 -12.67 10.10
C ILE A 216 -28.53 -11.81 11.13
N ALA A 217 -29.70 -12.27 11.60
CA ALA A 217 -30.49 -11.62 12.66
C ALA A 217 -29.75 -11.42 14.00
N SER A 218 -28.69 -12.19 14.28
CA SER A 218 -27.94 -12.13 15.54
C SER A 218 -26.74 -11.16 15.50
N LEU A 219 -26.54 -10.48 14.37
CA LEU A 219 -25.40 -9.60 14.13
C LEU A 219 -25.66 -8.19 14.65
N LYS A 220 -25.23 -7.96 15.90
CA LYS A 220 -25.09 -6.63 16.50
C LYS A 220 -23.64 -6.16 16.38
N ASP A 221 -23.47 -4.84 16.26
CA ASP A 221 -22.17 -4.15 16.29
C ASP A 221 -21.15 -4.60 15.21
N VAL A 222 -21.64 -5.04 14.04
CA VAL A 222 -20.80 -5.41 12.87
C VAL A 222 -20.87 -4.33 11.79
N LEU A 223 -19.72 -3.79 11.39
CA LEU A 223 -19.60 -2.80 10.30
C LEU A 223 -19.94 -3.40 8.93
N VAL A 224 -19.28 -4.52 8.60
CA VAL A 224 -19.37 -5.23 7.33
C VAL A 224 -19.37 -6.72 7.58
N VAL A 225 -20.35 -7.39 7.00
CA VAL A 225 -20.52 -8.84 6.99
C VAL A 225 -20.08 -9.36 5.62
N ARG A 226 -19.34 -10.47 5.58
CA ARG A 226 -18.65 -10.97 4.38
C ARG A 226 -19.00 -12.42 4.13
N SER A 227 -19.49 -12.74 2.93
CA SER A 227 -19.60 -14.12 2.44
C SER A 227 -18.87 -14.28 1.11
N ASN A 228 -18.60 -15.53 0.70
CA ASN A 228 -18.29 -15.80 -0.70
C ASN A 228 -19.47 -15.33 -1.58
N ALA A 229 -19.18 -14.80 -2.76
CA ALA A 229 -20.21 -14.38 -3.71
C ALA A 229 -20.97 -15.60 -4.28
N ASP A 230 -22.29 -15.48 -4.47
CA ASP A 230 -23.14 -16.61 -4.90
C ASP A 230 -22.70 -17.23 -6.23
N HIS A 231 -22.28 -16.42 -7.19
CA HIS A 231 -21.73 -16.87 -8.48
C HIS A 231 -20.44 -17.71 -8.35
N LEU A 232 -19.75 -17.67 -7.20
CA LEU A 232 -18.55 -18.47 -6.93
C LEU A 232 -18.83 -19.79 -6.19
N LYS A 233 -20.05 -20.05 -5.72
CA LYS A 233 -20.41 -21.31 -5.02
C LYS A 233 -20.12 -22.57 -5.85
N LYS A 234 -20.15 -22.47 -7.19
CA LYS A 234 -19.79 -23.55 -8.12
C LYS A 234 -18.37 -23.45 -8.70
N SER A 235 -17.64 -22.38 -8.39
CA SER A 235 -16.24 -22.22 -8.82
C SER A 235 -15.26 -22.95 -7.90
N GLY A 236 -15.65 -23.30 -6.68
CA GLY A 236 -14.77 -23.98 -5.72
C GLY A 236 -13.74 -23.07 -5.02
N ILE A 237 -14.04 -21.77 -4.92
CA ILE A 237 -13.28 -20.78 -4.13
C ILE A 237 -13.01 -21.25 -2.67
N GLU A 238 -13.90 -22.06 -2.11
CA GLU A 238 -13.79 -22.59 -0.74
C GLU A 238 -12.66 -23.60 -0.58
N MET A 239 -12.36 -24.40 -1.62
CA MET A 239 -11.22 -25.31 -1.63
C MET A 239 -9.90 -24.52 -1.66
N LEU A 240 -9.86 -23.43 -2.42
CA LEU A 240 -8.71 -22.50 -2.43
C LEU A 240 -8.52 -21.86 -1.05
N GLN A 241 -9.59 -21.33 -0.43
CA GLN A 241 -9.54 -20.73 0.91
C GLN A 241 -9.04 -21.71 1.97
N PHE A 242 -9.42 -22.99 1.87
CA PHE A 242 -8.94 -24.05 2.75
C PHE A 242 -7.44 -24.33 2.56
N GLY A 243 -6.99 -24.65 1.34
CA GLY A 243 -5.59 -25.02 1.07
C GLY A 243 -4.59 -23.87 1.31
N THR A 244 -4.98 -22.65 0.93
CA THR A 244 -4.15 -21.43 1.10
C THR A 244 -4.25 -20.80 2.49
N LYS A 245 -5.21 -21.26 3.32
CA LYS A 245 -5.48 -20.79 4.69
C LYS A 245 -5.81 -19.28 4.80
N THR A 246 -6.21 -18.64 3.69
CA THR A 246 -6.64 -17.23 3.60
C THR A 246 -8.09 -17.13 3.18
N LEU A 247 -8.79 -16.05 3.56
CA LEU A 247 -10.11 -15.75 2.98
C LEU A 247 -10.03 -15.04 1.62
N ALA A 248 -8.85 -14.56 1.23
CA ALA A 248 -8.57 -13.84 -0.01
C ALA A 248 -7.51 -14.55 -0.86
N PRO A 249 -7.71 -15.82 -1.29
CA PRO A 249 -6.76 -16.50 -2.16
C PRO A 249 -6.61 -15.81 -3.53
N VAL A 250 -7.68 -15.15 -4.00
CA VAL A 250 -7.73 -14.36 -5.23
C VAL A 250 -8.22 -12.95 -4.89
N VAL A 251 -7.61 -11.93 -5.49
CA VAL A 251 -7.93 -10.50 -5.32
C VAL A 251 -7.91 -9.81 -6.68
N ASP A 252 -8.82 -8.88 -6.97
CA ASP A 252 -8.82 -8.06 -8.20
C ASP A 252 -7.66 -7.07 -8.22
N SER A 253 -6.98 -6.91 -9.36
CA SER A 253 -5.79 -6.05 -9.49
C SER A 253 -6.06 -4.57 -9.25
N ARG A 254 -7.25 -4.04 -9.59
CA ARG A 254 -7.61 -2.63 -9.39
C ARG A 254 -7.95 -2.38 -7.92
N TYR A 255 -8.74 -3.27 -7.31
CA TYR A 255 -9.03 -3.22 -5.87
C TYR A 255 -7.76 -3.36 -5.02
N PHE A 256 -6.87 -4.30 -5.38
CA PHE A 256 -5.54 -4.46 -4.77
C PHE A 256 -4.74 -3.16 -4.87
N THR A 257 -4.48 -2.66 -6.09
CA THR A 257 -3.71 -1.43 -6.36
C THR A 257 -4.33 -0.21 -5.65
N GLY A 258 -5.66 -0.09 -5.71
CA GLY A 258 -6.44 0.97 -5.07
C GLY A 258 -6.27 1.03 -3.55
N ARG A 259 -6.06 -0.11 -2.89
CA ARG A 259 -5.79 -0.20 -1.44
C ARG A 259 -4.30 -0.11 -1.11
N VAL A 260 -3.43 -0.84 -1.79
CA VAL A 260 -2.00 -0.91 -1.42
C VAL A 260 -1.20 0.33 -1.80
N LEU A 261 -1.69 1.19 -2.70
CA LEU A 261 -1.09 2.51 -2.99
C LEU A 261 -1.86 3.68 -2.37
N SER A 262 -2.82 3.39 -1.48
CA SER A 262 -3.56 4.39 -0.72
C SER A 262 -3.12 4.38 0.73
N THR A 263 -3.12 5.57 1.35
CA THR A 263 -2.93 5.76 2.80
C THR A 263 -4.23 6.18 3.50
N ILE A 264 -5.21 6.73 2.79
CA ILE A 264 -6.47 7.22 3.37
C ILE A 264 -7.23 6.09 4.07
N LYS A 265 -7.28 6.12 5.41
CA LYS A 265 -8.02 5.13 6.20
C LYS A 265 -9.52 5.42 6.24
N GLY A 266 -9.92 6.69 6.26
CA GLY A 266 -11.35 7.09 6.32
C GLY A 266 -12.06 6.61 7.59
N LYS A 267 -11.39 6.74 8.75
CA LYS A 267 -11.96 6.48 10.08
C LYS A 267 -12.94 7.58 10.49
N ILE A 268 -13.96 7.22 11.26
CA ILE A 268 -14.98 8.15 11.79
C ILE A 268 -14.83 8.22 13.31
N ASN A 269 -14.56 9.42 13.85
CA ASN A 269 -14.32 9.64 15.28
C ASN A 269 -13.26 8.65 15.87
N GLY A 270 -12.17 8.44 15.13
CA GLY A 270 -11.09 7.51 15.47
C GLY A 270 -11.44 6.02 15.35
N LYS A 271 -12.66 5.66 14.94
CA LYS A 271 -13.12 4.27 14.76
C LYS A 271 -13.07 3.86 13.29
N ASP A 272 -12.91 2.56 13.06
CA ASP A 272 -13.08 1.96 11.73
C ASP A 272 -14.50 2.19 11.20
N SER A 273 -14.60 2.29 9.87
CA SER A 273 -15.85 2.52 9.12
C SER A 273 -16.00 1.46 8.04
N VAL A 274 -17.17 1.38 7.41
CA VAL A 274 -17.37 0.55 6.20
C VAL A 274 -16.33 0.88 5.12
N PHE A 275 -15.96 2.15 4.98
CA PHE A 275 -14.90 2.55 4.06
C PHE A 275 -13.53 2.02 4.52
N SER A 276 -13.16 2.16 5.79
CA SER A 276 -11.82 1.72 6.25
C SER A 276 -11.64 0.20 6.14
N THR A 277 -12.70 -0.57 6.38
CA THR A 277 -12.68 -2.04 6.22
C THR A 277 -12.55 -2.46 4.76
N ILE A 278 -13.38 -1.92 3.85
CA ILE A 278 -13.44 -2.41 2.45
C ILE A 278 -12.43 -1.68 1.54
N TRP A 279 -12.29 -0.36 1.64
CA TRP A 279 -11.48 0.44 0.69
C TRP A 279 -10.33 1.22 1.33
N GLY A 280 -10.21 1.22 2.66
CA GLY A 280 -9.17 1.90 3.40
C GLY A 280 -7.77 1.48 2.94
N GLY A 281 -6.91 2.48 2.79
CA GLY A 281 -5.53 2.32 2.33
C GLY A 281 -4.68 1.44 3.25
N LEU A 282 -3.70 0.73 2.67
CA LEU A 282 -2.80 -0.21 3.34
C LEU A 282 -1.31 0.05 3.00
N TYR A 283 -0.99 1.16 2.32
CA TYR A 283 0.35 1.41 1.76
C TYR A 283 1.47 1.40 2.81
N TYR A 284 1.28 2.14 3.91
CA TYR A 284 2.29 2.23 4.97
C TYR A 284 2.55 0.88 5.63
N GLU A 285 1.48 0.15 5.97
CA GLU A 285 1.58 -1.16 6.61
C GLU A 285 2.31 -2.18 5.75
N PHE A 286 2.00 -2.30 4.45
CA PHE A 286 2.78 -3.21 3.58
C PHE A 286 4.23 -2.73 3.44
N SER A 287 4.45 -1.43 3.23
CA SER A 287 5.78 -0.84 3.02
C SER A 287 6.67 -0.82 4.27
N GLY A 288 6.15 -1.13 5.46
CA GLY A 288 6.88 -1.09 6.73
C GLY A 288 7.01 0.30 7.34
N ILE A 289 6.34 1.32 6.78
CA ILE A 289 6.33 2.68 7.31
C ILE A 289 5.38 2.72 8.51
N ARG A 290 5.86 3.22 9.66
CA ARG A 290 5.20 3.04 10.96
C ARG A 290 5.33 4.26 11.85
N LYS A 291 4.42 4.36 12.82
CA LYS A 291 4.47 5.36 13.88
C LYS A 291 5.57 5.05 14.91
N ALA A 292 6.01 6.07 15.63
CA ALA A 292 7.04 5.99 16.66
C ALA A 292 6.70 4.92 17.70
N THR A 293 7.55 3.90 17.78
CA THR A 293 7.42 2.77 18.71
C THR A 293 8.75 2.37 19.33
N THR A 294 9.87 2.83 18.77
CA THR A 294 11.21 2.61 19.30
C THR A 294 11.49 3.56 20.46
N LYS A 295 11.79 3.01 21.65
CA LYS A 295 12.22 3.81 22.81
C LYS A 295 13.44 4.68 22.46
N GLY A 296 13.31 5.99 22.67
CA GLY A 296 14.33 7.02 22.38
C GLY A 296 13.84 8.00 21.31
N ILE A 297 13.17 7.49 20.28
CA ILE A 297 12.70 8.27 19.12
C ILE A 297 11.51 9.16 19.50
N LYS A 298 11.53 10.42 19.03
CA LYS A 298 10.63 11.48 19.48
C LYS A 298 9.29 11.54 18.72
N ASN A 299 9.27 11.20 17.42
CA ASN A 299 8.10 11.32 16.54
C ASN A 299 8.17 10.33 15.36
N ASP A 300 7.13 10.30 14.52
CA ASP A 300 6.99 9.32 13.43
C ASP A 300 8.00 9.55 12.29
N PHE A 301 8.45 10.80 12.07
CA PHE A 301 9.44 11.11 11.04
C PHE A 301 10.84 10.63 11.45
N ASP A 302 11.27 10.92 12.67
CA ASP A 302 12.53 10.41 13.22
C ASP A 302 12.52 8.86 13.24
N GLN A 303 11.36 8.22 13.43
CA GLN A 303 11.20 6.75 13.33
C GLN A 303 11.47 6.24 11.91
N LEU A 304 10.98 6.93 10.87
CA LEU A 304 11.29 6.60 9.47
C LEU A 304 12.78 6.80 9.15
N LEU A 305 13.38 7.90 9.60
CA LEU A 305 14.80 8.19 9.38
C LEU A 305 15.67 7.09 10.02
N PHE A 306 15.42 6.74 11.28
CA PHE A 306 16.10 5.63 11.96
C PHE A 306 15.86 4.28 11.27
N ASP A 307 14.64 4.01 10.79
CA ASP A 307 14.31 2.77 10.07
C ASP A 307 15.01 2.68 8.71
N LEU A 308 15.32 3.80 8.05
CA LEU A 308 16.19 3.86 6.88
C LEU A 308 17.69 3.84 7.22
N GLY A 309 18.07 4.15 8.46
CA GLY A 309 19.47 4.28 8.88
C GLY A 309 20.05 5.65 8.54
N VAL A 310 19.26 6.69 8.77
CA VAL A 310 19.66 8.08 8.67
C VAL A 310 19.53 8.66 10.09
N GLY A 311 20.67 8.90 10.74
CA GLY A 311 20.74 9.33 12.15
C GLY A 311 20.61 8.21 13.19
N SER A 312 20.64 8.59 14.47
CA SER A 312 20.58 7.67 15.62
C SER A 312 19.17 7.55 16.25
N LYS A 313 19.06 7.02 17.48
CA LYS A 313 17.77 7.02 18.23
C LYS A 313 17.63 8.25 19.12
N GLU A 314 18.74 8.93 19.38
CA GLU A 314 18.87 10.07 20.29
C GLU A 314 18.90 11.41 19.53
N GLU A 315 19.36 11.36 18.27
CA GLU A 315 19.35 12.44 17.30
C GLU A 315 17.93 12.68 16.73
N ASP A 316 17.51 13.94 16.61
CA ASP A 316 16.35 14.33 15.80
C ASP A 316 16.74 14.88 14.42
N TYR A 317 15.74 15.05 13.56
CA TYR A 317 15.89 15.66 12.24
C TYR A 317 16.61 17.04 12.25
N GLU A 318 16.40 17.90 13.24
CA GLU A 318 17.10 19.19 13.32
C GLU A 318 18.59 19.00 13.62
N GLN A 319 18.92 18.15 14.59
CA GLN A 319 20.30 17.78 14.94
C GLN A 319 21.02 17.13 13.76
N LEU A 320 20.33 16.26 13.02
CA LEU A 320 20.81 15.65 11.77
C LEU A 320 21.13 16.71 10.70
N PHE A 321 20.20 17.64 10.43
CA PHE A 321 20.36 18.69 9.41
C PHE A 321 21.51 19.66 9.71
N GLU A 322 21.68 20.05 10.98
CA GLU A 322 22.81 20.87 11.40
C GLU A 322 24.13 20.07 11.33
N ARG A 323 24.13 18.78 11.71
CA ARG A 323 25.32 17.91 11.65
C ARG A 323 25.82 17.66 10.23
N THR A 324 24.94 17.45 9.25
CA THR A 324 25.38 17.23 7.85
C THR A 324 25.88 18.50 7.15
N ARG A 325 25.82 19.67 7.81
CA ARG A 325 26.00 20.99 7.19
C ARG A 325 25.02 21.16 6.04
N GLY A 326 23.72 21.13 6.36
CA GLY A 326 22.60 21.05 5.41
C GLY A 326 22.68 21.95 4.18
N GLY A 327 23.42 23.07 4.23
CA GLY A 327 23.88 23.83 3.07
C GLY A 327 24.24 23.03 1.82
N LEU A 328 25.15 22.07 1.92
CA LEU A 328 25.64 21.32 0.74
C LEU A 328 24.62 20.29 0.20
N GLU A 329 23.61 19.95 1.00
CA GLU A 329 22.62 18.92 0.71
C GLU A 329 21.18 19.47 0.69
N ALA A 330 21.04 20.78 0.47
CA ALA A 330 19.75 21.46 0.41
C ALA A 330 19.65 22.50 -0.72
N ALA A 331 18.43 22.71 -1.20
CA ALA A 331 18.05 23.72 -2.17
C ALA A 331 16.86 24.55 -1.67
N GLY A 332 16.90 25.85 -1.94
CA GLY A 332 15.83 26.78 -1.62
C GLY A 332 15.12 27.24 -2.89
N MET A 333 13.80 27.05 -2.94
CA MET A 333 12.94 27.52 -4.03
C MET A 333 12.12 28.73 -3.56
N PHE A 334 12.02 29.75 -4.41
CA PHE A 334 11.12 30.89 -4.19
C PHE A 334 9.69 30.59 -4.66
N HIS A 335 9.54 29.74 -5.69
CA HIS A 335 8.24 29.37 -6.26
C HIS A 335 8.27 27.91 -6.75
N SER A 336 7.58 27.02 -6.03
CA SER A 336 7.49 25.62 -6.44
C SER A 336 6.51 25.41 -7.59
N ASN A 337 6.92 24.66 -8.62
CA ASN A 337 6.03 24.17 -9.68
C ASN A 337 4.96 23.15 -9.21
N VAL A 338 4.86 22.87 -7.91
CA VAL A 338 3.86 21.96 -7.30
C VAL A 338 2.79 22.73 -6.51
N THR A 339 3.20 23.76 -5.74
CA THR A 339 2.30 24.52 -4.83
C THR A 339 2.26 26.03 -5.09
N GLY A 340 3.15 26.56 -5.93
CA GLY A 340 3.34 28.01 -6.11
C GLY A 340 4.01 28.72 -4.93
N LYS A 341 4.39 27.99 -3.87
CA LYS A 341 4.95 28.54 -2.63
C LYS A 341 6.48 28.38 -2.54
N PRO A 342 7.15 29.15 -1.66
CA PRO A 342 8.53 28.86 -1.26
C PRO A 342 8.65 27.44 -0.69
N ARG A 343 9.78 26.77 -0.93
CA ARG A 343 10.08 25.43 -0.41
C ARG A 343 11.55 25.28 -0.08
N ARG A 344 11.84 24.41 0.90
CA ARG A 344 13.17 23.82 1.10
C ARG A 344 13.12 22.35 0.68
N ILE A 345 14.11 21.90 -0.07
CA ILE A 345 14.29 20.48 -0.39
C ILE A 345 15.67 20.07 0.14
N ILE A 346 15.71 19.01 0.94
CA ILE A 346 16.92 18.47 1.58
C ILE A 346 17.09 17.02 1.13
N TRP A 347 18.31 16.54 0.99
CA TRP A 347 18.60 15.12 0.73
C TRP A 347 19.69 14.58 1.65
N PHE A 348 19.67 13.27 1.92
CA PHE A 348 20.72 12.60 2.70
C PHE A 348 21.06 11.23 2.08
N PRO A 349 22.28 10.71 2.31
CA PRO A 349 22.60 9.32 2.03
C PRO A 349 21.86 8.34 2.95
N ILE A 350 21.53 7.14 2.44
CA ILE A 350 20.90 6.05 3.22
C ILE A 350 21.94 4.97 3.55
N GLU A 351 22.40 4.91 4.81
CA GLU A 351 23.51 4.00 5.20
C GLU A 351 23.19 2.50 5.03
N LYS A 352 21.90 2.11 5.05
CA LYS A 352 21.50 0.69 4.94
C LYS A 352 21.52 0.12 3.51
N MET A 353 21.67 0.95 2.46
CA MET A 353 21.73 0.47 1.07
C MET A 353 23.17 0.34 0.56
N ARG A 354 23.50 -0.80 -0.06
CA ARG A 354 24.80 -0.98 -0.73
C ARG A 354 24.81 -0.28 -2.08
N LEU A 355 25.92 0.37 -2.42
CA LEU A 355 26.14 1.05 -3.71
C LEU A 355 25.99 0.13 -4.95
N THR A 356 26.03 -1.19 -4.77
CA THR A 356 25.79 -2.19 -5.83
C THR A 356 24.30 -2.52 -6.05
N GLN A 357 23.43 -2.16 -5.10
CA GLN A 357 21.98 -2.38 -5.18
C GLN A 357 21.27 -1.18 -5.82
N GLY A 358 21.67 0.04 -5.43
CA GLY A 358 21.16 1.30 -5.94
C GLY A 358 21.97 2.50 -5.46
N ILE A 359 21.45 3.70 -5.67
CA ILE A 359 22.01 4.94 -5.11
C ILE A 359 21.28 5.21 -3.79
N PRO A 360 21.98 5.18 -2.64
CA PRO A 360 21.36 5.34 -1.33
C PRO A 360 20.96 6.81 -1.11
N ALA A 361 19.70 7.18 -1.38
CA ALA A 361 19.23 8.56 -1.18
C ALA A 361 17.80 8.65 -0.63
N ILE A 362 17.62 9.57 0.31
CA ILE A 362 16.33 10.10 0.77
C ILE A 362 16.26 11.58 0.39
N PHE A 363 15.10 12.03 -0.08
CA PHE A 363 14.76 13.44 -0.31
C PHE A 363 13.59 13.79 0.60
N ILE A 364 13.67 14.98 1.19
CA ILE A 364 12.70 15.56 2.12
C ILE A 364 12.34 16.93 1.53
N THR A 365 11.16 17.01 0.94
CA THR A 365 10.53 18.27 0.58
C THR A 365 9.84 18.81 1.83
N GLU A 366 10.19 20.02 2.23
CA GLU A 366 9.47 20.74 3.27
C GLU A 366 8.53 21.78 2.65
N ASP A 367 7.29 21.80 3.15
CA ASP A 367 6.22 22.68 2.71
C ASP A 367 5.70 23.57 3.85
N ILE A 368 5.17 24.74 3.47
CA ILE A 368 4.46 25.68 4.35
C ILE A 368 3.01 25.86 3.89
N LYS A 369 2.14 26.26 4.81
CA LYS A 369 0.75 26.63 4.51
C LYS A 369 0.63 27.88 3.64
N ASP A 370 -0.53 28.07 3.03
CA ASP A 370 -0.90 29.32 2.35
C ASP A 370 -0.93 30.53 3.31
N GLU A 371 -1.33 30.33 4.58
CA GLU A 371 -1.41 31.39 5.60
C GLU A 371 -0.07 31.71 6.30
N ASP A 372 0.92 30.81 6.21
CA ASP A 372 2.27 31.00 6.79
C ASP A 372 3.27 31.57 5.75
N VAL A 373 2.83 31.91 4.52
CA VAL A 373 3.63 32.69 3.56
C VAL A 373 3.56 34.17 3.91
N ASP A 374 4.69 34.77 4.29
CA ASP A 374 4.81 36.23 4.37
C ASP A 374 4.81 36.81 2.94
N THR A 375 3.68 37.43 2.56
CA THR A 375 3.44 38.06 1.26
C THR A 375 3.98 39.49 1.17
N ASP A 376 4.27 40.13 2.31
CA ASP A 376 4.84 41.47 2.36
C ASP A 376 6.38 41.42 2.25
N ALA A 377 6.96 40.23 2.46
CA ALA A 377 8.38 39.94 2.32
C ALA A 377 8.77 39.31 0.96
N HIS A 378 10.03 39.48 0.55
CA HIS A 378 10.59 38.74 -0.57
C HIS A 378 10.67 37.23 -0.24
N PRO A 379 10.38 36.30 -1.16
CA PRO A 379 10.38 34.85 -0.91
C PRO A 379 11.64 34.27 -0.24
N ILE A 380 12.81 34.91 -0.39
CA ILE A 380 14.02 34.51 0.31
C ILE A 380 13.94 34.66 1.84
N LEU A 381 13.18 35.63 2.34
CA LEU A 381 13.05 35.89 3.78
C LEU A 381 12.20 34.81 4.47
N ASN A 382 11.18 34.30 3.77
CA ASN A 382 10.46 33.09 4.17
C ASN A 382 11.43 31.89 4.32
N LEU A 383 12.48 31.79 3.50
CA LEU A 383 13.53 30.76 3.63
C LEU A 383 14.54 31.03 4.77
N VAL A 384 14.69 32.27 5.28
CA VAL A 384 15.57 32.57 6.43
C VAL A 384 15.00 31.99 7.73
N LYS A 385 13.70 32.20 7.95
CA LYS A 385 12.95 31.79 9.15
C LYS A 385 12.02 30.61 8.86
N PHE A 386 12.43 29.73 7.94
CA PHE A 386 11.60 28.66 7.40
C PHE A 386 11.15 27.66 8.49
N LYS A 387 9.84 27.57 8.69
CA LYS A 387 9.16 26.68 9.65
C LYS A 387 8.17 25.80 8.88
N PRO A 388 8.47 24.51 8.63
CA PRO A 388 7.59 23.65 7.85
C PRO A 388 6.28 23.29 8.56
N ASP A 389 5.20 23.24 7.79
CA ASP A 389 3.89 22.75 8.22
C ASP A 389 3.57 21.36 7.65
N ALA A 390 4.33 20.88 6.66
CA ALA A 390 4.38 19.49 6.25
C ALA A 390 5.74 19.08 5.67
N TYR A 391 5.94 17.76 5.59
CA TYR A 391 7.08 17.11 4.95
C TYR A 391 6.56 16.06 3.96
N GLU A 392 7.05 16.06 2.72
CA GLU A 392 7.00 14.91 1.82
C GLU A 392 8.39 14.24 1.81
N VAL A 393 8.41 12.92 1.95
CA VAL A 393 9.65 12.14 2.00
C VAL A 393 9.62 11.09 0.90
N ILE A 394 10.63 11.09 0.03
CA ILE A 394 10.81 10.12 -1.05
C ILE A 394 12.18 9.47 -0.91
N PHE A 395 12.22 8.14 -0.78
CA PHE A 395 13.45 7.41 -0.46
C PHE A 395 13.63 6.17 -1.35
N VAL A 396 14.89 5.81 -1.62
CA VAL A 396 15.22 4.60 -2.38
C VAL A 396 15.16 3.36 -1.46
N LYS A 397 14.36 2.37 -1.85
CA LYS A 397 14.21 1.07 -1.18
C LYS A 397 15.28 0.08 -1.66
N LEU A 398 15.58 -0.96 -0.86
CA LEU A 398 16.65 -1.92 -1.14
C LEU A 398 16.50 -2.68 -2.48
N ASN A 399 15.28 -2.92 -2.95
CA ASN A 399 14.98 -3.48 -4.28
C ASN A 399 15.11 -2.48 -5.45
N GLY A 400 15.57 -1.26 -5.21
CA GLY A 400 15.73 -0.19 -6.21
C GLY A 400 14.44 0.56 -6.56
N GLN A 401 13.36 0.37 -5.77
CA GLN A 401 12.10 1.11 -5.90
C GLN A 401 12.10 2.39 -5.07
N GLN A 402 11.04 3.21 -5.20
CA GLN A 402 10.78 4.34 -4.32
C GLN A 402 9.79 3.97 -3.20
N GLY A 403 10.07 4.46 -2.00
CA GLY A 403 9.12 4.59 -0.89
C GLY A 403 8.74 6.05 -0.67
N TYR A 404 7.55 6.29 -0.11
CA TYR A 404 6.96 7.62 0.03
C TYR A 404 6.33 7.78 1.41
N ALA A 405 6.49 8.92 2.07
CA ALA A 405 5.78 9.24 3.32
C ALA A 405 5.41 10.74 3.37
N ILE A 406 4.37 11.07 4.12
CA ILE A 406 4.00 12.47 4.42
C ILE A 406 3.77 12.67 5.92
N PHE A 407 4.22 13.81 6.43
CA PHE A 407 4.12 14.20 7.83
C PHE A 407 3.63 15.65 7.95
N ASN A 408 3.01 16.00 9.08
CA ASN A 408 2.72 17.41 9.41
C ASN A 408 3.93 18.11 10.04
N GLY A 409 3.82 19.41 10.33
CA GLY A 409 4.84 20.20 11.04
C GLY A 409 5.08 19.79 12.51
N LYS A 410 4.34 18.80 13.03
CA LYS A 410 4.64 18.11 14.30
C LYS A 410 5.36 16.78 14.09
N LYS A 411 5.69 16.43 12.84
CA LYS A 411 6.33 15.19 12.41
C LYS A 411 5.51 13.92 12.70
N GLU A 412 4.18 14.07 12.76
CA GLU A 412 3.23 12.95 12.87
C GLU A 412 2.90 12.42 11.46
N LEU A 413 2.95 11.10 11.27
CA LEU A 413 2.67 10.43 9.99
C LEU A 413 1.21 10.63 9.61
N LEU A 414 0.98 11.17 8.41
CA LEU A 414 -0.34 11.54 7.89
C LEU A 414 -0.89 10.51 6.90
N ASP A 415 -2.20 10.24 7.00
CA ASP A 415 -2.95 9.50 5.98
C ASP A 415 -3.10 10.31 4.67
N GLU A 416 -3.08 11.64 4.76
CA GLU A 416 -3.23 12.61 3.66
C GLU A 416 -2.73 14.00 4.08
N ALA A 417 -2.30 14.82 3.11
CA ALA A 417 -1.90 16.20 3.36
C ALA A 417 -3.12 17.14 3.38
N THR A 418 -3.00 18.26 4.09
CA THR A 418 -4.05 19.30 4.12
C THR A 418 -3.95 20.19 2.87
N GLN A 419 -5.10 20.62 2.35
CA GLN A 419 -5.18 21.24 1.01
C GLN A 419 -4.63 22.67 0.95
N ASP A 420 -4.54 23.34 2.11
CA ASP A 420 -3.84 24.61 2.38
C ASP A 420 -2.31 24.48 2.37
N VAL A 421 -1.79 23.24 2.35
CA VAL A 421 -0.38 22.94 2.19
C VAL A 421 -0.10 22.46 0.77
N VAL A 422 -0.75 21.38 0.32
CA VAL A 422 -0.55 20.83 -1.04
C VAL A 422 -1.77 20.04 -1.55
N SER A 423 -1.99 20.06 -2.87
CA SER A 423 -3.07 19.34 -3.56
C SER A 423 -2.55 18.41 -4.67
N ASP A 424 -3.19 17.24 -4.83
CA ASP A 424 -2.95 16.35 -5.97
C ASP A 424 -3.80 16.77 -7.18
N HIS A 425 -3.22 17.64 -7.99
CA HIS A 425 -3.81 18.12 -9.25
C HIS A 425 -3.81 17.09 -10.40
N LYS A 426 -3.41 15.83 -10.14
CA LYS A 426 -3.57 14.71 -11.09
C LYS A 426 -4.83 13.88 -10.82
N ILE A 427 -5.59 14.19 -9.75
CA ILE A 427 -6.92 13.63 -9.51
C ILE A 427 -7.93 14.26 -10.49
N PRO A 428 -8.75 13.47 -11.22
CA PRO A 428 -9.68 14.02 -12.20
C PRO A 428 -10.87 14.74 -11.54
N VAL A 429 -11.17 15.95 -12.01
CA VAL A 429 -12.40 16.71 -11.70
C VAL A 429 -13.64 15.83 -11.97
N PRO A 430 -14.67 15.81 -11.10
CA PRO A 430 -14.90 16.69 -9.93
C PRO A 430 -14.44 16.11 -8.59
N ASN A 431 -13.48 15.16 -8.57
CA ASN A 431 -13.02 14.56 -7.32
C ASN A 431 -12.11 15.52 -6.52
N THR A 432 -12.11 15.40 -5.19
CA THR A 432 -11.27 16.20 -4.28
C THR A 432 -9.77 15.93 -4.47
N THR A 433 -8.95 16.97 -4.59
CA THR A 433 -7.49 16.93 -4.83
C THR A 433 -6.65 16.50 -3.61
N ARG A 434 -7.12 15.53 -2.83
CA ARG A 434 -6.50 15.06 -1.58
C ARG A 434 -5.19 14.31 -1.87
N LEU A 435 -4.06 14.93 -1.55
CA LEU A 435 -2.73 14.32 -1.71
C LEU A 435 -2.49 13.25 -0.64
N GLN A 436 -1.98 12.10 -1.06
CA GLN A 436 -1.71 10.95 -0.19
C GLN A 436 -0.43 10.23 -0.66
N SER A 437 0.34 9.62 0.24
CA SER A 437 1.58 8.95 -0.15
C SER A 437 1.36 7.80 -1.14
N ALA A 438 2.44 7.44 -1.82
CA ALA A 438 2.47 6.51 -2.95
C ALA A 438 1.70 7.02 -4.16
N ILE A 439 0.37 6.89 -4.24
CA ILE A 439 -0.33 7.11 -5.51
C ILE A 439 -0.24 8.56 -6.01
N SER A 440 -0.30 9.58 -5.14
CA SER A 440 -0.13 10.98 -5.59
C SER A 440 1.30 11.25 -6.03
N CYS A 441 2.29 10.74 -5.28
CA CYS A 441 3.70 10.85 -5.62
C CYS A 441 4.01 10.17 -6.97
N ILE A 442 3.49 8.94 -7.20
CA ILE A 442 3.62 8.20 -8.47
C ILE A 442 2.96 8.96 -9.63
N ARG A 443 1.73 9.49 -9.45
CA ARG A 443 1.04 10.31 -10.46
C ARG A 443 1.78 11.61 -10.79
N CYS A 444 2.40 12.23 -9.79
CA CYS A 444 3.11 13.49 -9.95
C CYS A 444 4.48 13.27 -10.59
N HIS A 445 5.31 12.40 -10.01
CA HIS A 445 6.71 12.19 -10.36
C HIS A 445 6.94 11.21 -11.51
N GLY A 446 5.97 10.34 -11.83
CA GLY A 446 6.10 9.33 -12.88
C GLY A 446 6.45 9.90 -14.25
N SER A 447 5.97 11.11 -14.57
CA SER A 447 6.28 11.80 -15.84
C SER A 447 7.74 12.27 -15.97
N ASP A 448 8.52 12.22 -14.88
CA ASP A 448 9.87 12.79 -14.74
C ASP A 448 10.84 11.73 -14.18
N ASP A 449 10.59 10.46 -14.54
CA ASP A 449 11.33 9.27 -14.11
C ASP A 449 11.47 9.13 -12.59
N GLY A 450 10.39 9.44 -11.86
CA GLY A 450 10.28 9.30 -10.40
C GLY A 450 10.83 10.46 -9.59
N TRP A 451 11.53 11.40 -10.24
CA TRP A 451 12.21 12.50 -9.55
C TRP A 451 11.87 13.81 -10.24
N LYS A 452 11.01 14.64 -9.64
CA LYS A 452 10.70 15.97 -10.19
C LYS A 452 11.98 16.81 -10.29
N PRO A 453 12.21 17.50 -11.42
CA PRO A 453 13.26 18.52 -11.47
C PRO A 453 12.89 19.68 -10.57
N PHE A 454 13.87 20.22 -9.84
CA PHE A 454 13.73 21.43 -9.05
C PHE A 454 15.00 22.29 -9.19
N SER A 455 14.84 23.60 -9.02
CA SER A 455 15.92 24.58 -9.02
C SER A 455 16.45 24.82 -7.61
N ASN A 456 17.62 25.44 -7.51
CA ASN A 456 18.08 26.09 -6.30
C ASN A 456 18.14 27.60 -6.58
N ASP A 457 17.02 28.28 -6.33
CA ASP A 457 16.82 29.69 -6.65
C ASP A 457 17.72 30.56 -5.76
N VAL A 458 17.91 30.16 -4.50
CA VAL A 458 18.85 30.79 -3.56
C VAL A 458 20.28 30.73 -4.09
N LYS A 459 20.78 29.55 -4.48
CA LYS A 459 22.13 29.41 -5.06
C LYS A 459 22.28 30.20 -6.35
N THR A 460 21.23 30.24 -7.17
CA THR A 460 21.22 31.00 -8.43
C THR A 460 21.34 32.51 -8.15
N LEU A 461 20.52 33.03 -7.24
CA LEU A 461 20.51 34.43 -6.81
C LEU A 461 21.88 34.85 -6.24
N LEU A 462 22.48 34.02 -5.38
CA LEU A 462 23.77 34.31 -4.73
C LEU A 462 25.00 34.04 -5.62
N SER A 463 24.82 33.53 -6.85
CA SER A 463 25.95 33.13 -7.70
C SER A 463 26.63 34.32 -8.41
N ARG A 464 27.91 34.55 -8.09
CA ARG A 464 28.77 35.58 -8.72
C ARG A 464 29.08 35.35 -10.22
N LYS A 465 28.43 34.39 -10.89
CA LYS A 465 28.68 34.08 -12.31
C LYS A 465 28.08 35.10 -13.27
N ASN A 466 27.08 35.85 -12.83
CA ASN A 466 26.59 37.02 -13.53
C ASN A 466 27.33 38.24 -12.95
N ASN A 467 28.08 38.97 -13.78
CA ASN A 467 29.05 40.01 -13.34
C ASN A 467 28.45 41.27 -12.68
N ASN A 468 27.17 41.24 -12.29
CA ASN A 468 26.46 42.33 -11.64
C ASN A 468 26.33 42.03 -10.14
N ASN A 469 27.28 42.51 -9.33
CA ASN A 469 27.20 42.51 -7.86
C ASN A 469 26.12 43.51 -7.37
N LEU A 470 24.84 43.20 -7.59
CA LEU A 470 23.71 44.12 -7.35
C LEU A 470 22.70 43.62 -6.30
N LEU A 471 23.01 42.55 -5.58
CA LEU A 471 22.15 41.99 -4.54
C LEU A 471 22.51 42.54 -3.16
N ASP A 472 22.20 43.81 -2.98
CA ASP A 472 21.94 44.39 -1.67
C ASP A 472 20.65 43.79 -1.10
N VAL A 473 20.75 42.57 -0.56
CA VAL A 473 19.68 41.99 0.27
C VAL A 473 19.67 42.77 1.58
N PHE A 474 18.90 43.86 1.61
CA PHE A 474 18.71 44.66 2.81
C PHE A 474 18.31 43.77 3.99
N GLY A 475 18.96 44.01 5.13
CA GLY A 475 18.88 43.13 6.30
C GLY A 475 17.46 42.99 6.84
N ASP A 476 17.22 41.89 7.57
CA ASP A 476 15.95 41.53 8.18
C ASP A 476 15.31 42.74 8.89
N THR A 477 14.19 43.21 8.32
CA THR A 477 13.48 44.42 8.77
C THR A 477 12.63 44.18 10.01
N SER A 478 12.57 42.95 10.54
CA SER A 478 11.88 42.66 11.79
C SER A 478 12.58 43.37 12.96
N LYS A 479 11.77 44.08 13.77
CA LYS A 479 12.24 45.05 14.77
C LYS A 479 13.15 44.50 15.87
N SER A 480 13.29 43.18 15.97
CA SER A 480 14.15 42.48 16.94
C SER A 480 15.55 42.14 16.41
N GLU A 481 15.79 42.13 15.09
CA GLU A 481 17.05 41.59 14.50
C GLU A 481 17.89 42.61 13.70
N LEU A 482 17.47 43.89 13.66
CA LEU A 482 18.13 45.02 12.98
C LEU A 482 19.64 45.22 13.30
N ASN A 483 20.18 44.56 14.34
CA ASN A 483 21.59 44.61 14.72
C ASN A 483 22.45 43.48 14.13
N LYS A 484 21.88 42.51 13.39
CA LYS A 484 22.67 41.49 12.69
C LYS A 484 23.25 42.07 11.39
N PRO A 485 24.56 41.93 11.12
CA PRO A 485 25.14 42.31 9.83
C PRO A 485 24.44 41.62 8.67
N ILE A 486 24.16 42.39 7.60
CA ILE A 486 23.60 41.88 6.32
C ILE A 486 24.43 40.69 5.79
N PHE A 487 25.75 40.79 5.94
CA PHE A 487 26.71 39.77 5.55
C PHE A 487 26.50 38.43 6.27
N ASP A 488 26.18 38.44 7.57
CA ASP A 488 25.99 37.22 8.36
C ASP A 488 24.69 36.52 7.96
N THR A 489 23.63 37.29 7.69
CA THR A 489 22.37 36.77 7.15
C THR A 489 22.58 36.15 5.76
N LEU A 490 23.33 36.83 4.88
CA LEU A 490 23.67 36.30 3.55
C LEU A 490 24.54 35.03 3.61
N LEU A 491 25.53 34.96 4.51
CA LEU A 491 26.33 33.76 4.73
C LEU A 491 25.51 32.61 5.31
N ASN A 492 24.58 32.88 6.22
CA ASN A 492 23.66 31.89 6.81
C ASN A 492 22.73 31.30 5.73
N ILE A 493 22.19 32.14 4.83
CA ILE A 493 21.41 31.68 3.67
C ILE A 493 22.29 30.87 2.70
N ALA A 494 23.46 31.37 2.32
CA ALA A 494 24.37 30.67 1.41
C ALA A 494 24.74 29.28 1.95
N GLY A 495 25.18 29.23 3.21
CA GLY A 495 25.53 28.00 3.94
C GLY A 495 24.34 27.12 4.35
N LYS A 496 23.11 27.47 3.96
CA LYS A 496 21.90 26.63 4.10
C LYS A 496 21.32 26.13 2.78
N TYR A 497 21.81 26.63 1.65
CA TYR A 497 21.25 26.34 0.32
C TYR A 497 22.32 26.33 -0.79
N GLU A 498 23.50 25.77 -0.53
CA GLU A 498 24.58 25.62 -1.52
C GLU A 498 24.42 24.35 -2.40
N GLY A 499 23.52 23.43 -2.07
CA GLY A 499 23.37 22.15 -2.75
C GLY A 499 23.07 22.24 -4.25
N ASP A 500 23.61 21.30 -5.02
CA ASP A 500 23.28 21.08 -6.44
C ASP A 500 23.00 19.60 -6.69
N PRO A 501 21.71 19.22 -6.85
CA PRO A 501 21.30 17.84 -7.01
C PRO A 501 21.43 17.35 -8.46
N THR A 502 21.85 18.18 -9.42
CA THR A 502 21.66 17.92 -10.86
C THR A 502 22.25 16.58 -11.31
N VAL A 503 23.50 16.30 -10.94
CA VAL A 503 24.18 15.04 -11.28
C VAL A 503 23.54 13.85 -10.55
N LEU A 504 23.31 14.00 -9.24
CA LEU A 504 22.69 12.99 -8.38
C LEU A 504 21.30 12.57 -8.91
N MET A 505 20.48 13.52 -9.35
CA MET A 505 19.14 13.29 -9.90
C MET A 505 19.16 12.57 -11.25
N MET A 506 20.15 12.85 -12.12
CA MET A 506 20.31 12.11 -13.38
C MET A 506 20.63 10.62 -13.13
N ASP A 507 21.51 10.35 -12.16
CA ASP A 507 21.90 8.98 -11.82
C ASP A 507 20.81 8.25 -11.02
N LEU A 508 20.07 8.95 -10.15
CA LEU A 508 18.90 8.43 -9.41
C LEU A 508 17.76 8.02 -10.34
N ARG A 509 17.42 8.83 -11.35
CA ARG A 509 16.45 8.46 -12.40
C ARG A 509 16.91 7.18 -13.13
N ARG A 510 18.19 7.10 -13.52
CA ARG A 510 18.74 5.91 -14.19
C ARG A 510 18.75 4.66 -13.31
N ALA A 511 18.99 4.81 -12.00
CA ALA A 511 18.93 3.74 -11.02
C ALA A 511 17.49 3.25 -10.81
N TYR A 512 16.54 4.17 -10.64
CA TYR A 512 15.12 3.84 -10.47
C TYR A 512 14.51 3.22 -11.73
N ALA A 513 14.85 3.71 -12.93
CA ALA A 513 14.44 3.08 -14.19
C ALA A 513 14.96 1.64 -14.32
N LYS A 514 16.18 1.34 -13.87
CA LYS A 514 16.67 -0.04 -13.74
C LYS A 514 15.91 -0.85 -12.69
N GLY A 515 15.49 -0.26 -11.58
CA GLY A 515 14.64 -0.88 -10.55
C GLY A 515 13.26 -1.26 -11.10
N VAL A 516 12.59 -0.34 -11.78
CA VAL A 516 11.30 -0.57 -12.45
C VAL A 516 11.46 -1.61 -13.56
N LEU A 517 12.45 -1.50 -14.46
CA LEU A 517 12.68 -2.48 -15.52
C LEU A 517 12.96 -3.90 -14.98
N ARG A 518 13.65 -4.04 -13.83
CA ARG A 518 13.81 -5.33 -13.13
C ARG A 518 12.47 -5.85 -12.59
N ALA A 519 11.61 -4.98 -12.06
CA ALA A 519 10.30 -5.34 -11.55
C ALA A 519 9.28 -5.68 -12.66
N THR A 520 9.28 -4.96 -13.77
CA THR A 520 8.29 -5.11 -14.85
C THR A 520 8.72 -6.04 -15.97
N GLY A 521 10.02 -6.25 -16.16
CA GLY A 521 10.53 -6.71 -17.46
C GLY A 521 10.33 -5.64 -18.55
N PRO A 522 10.71 -5.93 -19.80
CA PRO A 522 10.69 -4.94 -20.87
C PRO A 522 9.26 -4.58 -21.32
N TRP A 523 8.99 -3.30 -21.49
CA TRP A 523 7.72 -2.78 -22.00
C TRP A 523 7.69 -2.84 -23.53
N LYS A 524 6.68 -3.51 -24.12
CA LYS A 524 6.62 -3.77 -25.58
C LYS A 524 6.65 -2.49 -26.45
N ASN A 525 6.22 -1.35 -25.92
CA ASN A 525 6.08 -0.09 -26.66
C ASN A 525 7.26 0.88 -26.49
N ASP A 526 8.33 0.50 -25.77
CA ASP A 526 9.51 1.35 -25.55
C ASP A 526 10.80 0.65 -26.03
N ASN A 527 11.18 0.90 -27.29
CA ASN A 527 12.37 0.30 -27.89
C ASN A 527 13.68 0.63 -27.14
N GLY A 528 13.72 1.72 -26.36
CA GLY A 528 14.89 2.11 -25.56
C GLY A 528 14.86 1.62 -24.11
N GLN A 529 13.69 1.21 -23.60
CA GLN A 529 13.43 0.96 -22.17
C GLN A 529 13.79 2.13 -21.24
N LEU A 530 13.81 3.35 -21.78
CA LEU A 530 14.18 4.59 -21.06
C LEU A 530 12.98 5.21 -20.34
N ASN A 531 11.76 4.99 -20.85
CA ASN A 531 10.50 5.57 -20.37
C ASN A 531 9.76 4.62 -19.40
N THR A 532 10.43 3.56 -18.92
CA THR A 532 9.83 2.47 -18.13
C THR A 532 9.16 2.96 -16.84
N VAL A 533 9.77 3.92 -16.16
CA VAL A 533 9.19 4.56 -14.96
C VAL A 533 7.88 5.27 -15.31
N LYS A 534 7.88 6.05 -16.40
CA LYS A 534 6.71 6.78 -16.88
C LYS A 534 5.58 5.85 -17.29
N LEU A 535 5.85 4.87 -18.16
CA LEU A 535 4.85 3.90 -18.64
C LEU A 535 4.23 3.11 -17.48
N SER A 536 5.05 2.66 -16.52
CA SER A 536 4.56 1.99 -15.32
C SER A 536 3.69 2.92 -14.47
N SER A 537 4.16 4.14 -14.20
CA SER A 537 3.44 5.11 -13.36
C SER A 537 2.11 5.56 -13.98
N GLU A 538 2.08 5.78 -15.29
CA GLU A 538 0.86 6.11 -16.05
C GLU A 538 -0.14 4.94 -16.05
N ARG A 539 0.32 3.69 -16.18
CA ARG A 539 -0.57 2.52 -16.12
C ARG A 539 -1.06 2.22 -14.70
N ILE A 540 -0.21 2.36 -13.68
CA ILE A 540 -0.61 2.31 -12.26
C ILE A 540 -1.68 3.38 -11.97
N ALA A 541 -1.49 4.61 -12.46
CA ALA A 541 -2.46 5.68 -12.30
C ALA A 541 -3.81 5.37 -12.97
N ALA A 542 -3.80 4.76 -14.17
CA ALA A 542 -5.00 4.31 -14.85
C ALA A 542 -5.74 3.20 -14.10
N VAL A 543 -5.03 2.14 -13.67
CA VAL A 543 -5.59 1.02 -12.87
C VAL A 543 -6.19 1.52 -11.55
N TYR A 544 -5.54 2.48 -10.89
CA TYR A 544 -6.06 3.13 -9.69
C TYR A 544 -7.30 4.00 -10.00
N ALA A 545 -7.32 4.71 -11.13
CA ALA A 545 -8.48 5.51 -11.53
C ALA A 545 -9.71 4.64 -11.88
N GLU A 546 -9.52 3.41 -12.37
CA GLU A 546 -10.60 2.44 -12.59
C GLU A 546 -11.30 2.01 -11.28
N ASP A 547 -10.58 1.79 -10.17
CA ASP A 547 -11.19 1.51 -8.85
C ASP A 547 -11.79 2.76 -8.17
N ARG A 548 -11.25 3.95 -8.46
CA ARG A 548 -11.51 5.14 -7.62
C ARG A 548 -12.37 6.24 -8.25
N TYR A 549 -12.28 6.47 -9.55
CA TYR A 549 -12.79 7.70 -10.18
C TYR A 549 -13.65 7.47 -11.43
N ASN A 550 -13.36 6.43 -12.23
CA ASN A 550 -14.03 6.19 -13.50
C ASN A 550 -15.49 5.75 -13.27
N LEU A 551 -16.45 6.61 -13.61
CA LEU A 551 -17.87 6.31 -13.41
C LEU A 551 -18.33 5.12 -14.28
N ILE A 552 -19.06 4.20 -13.66
CA ILE A 552 -19.60 3.01 -14.32
C ILE A 552 -20.91 3.37 -15.02
N ASP A 553 -21.01 3.04 -16.30
CA ASP A 553 -22.23 3.11 -17.10
C ASP A 553 -22.68 1.72 -17.58
N ALA A 554 -23.74 1.67 -18.40
CA ALA A 554 -24.29 0.42 -18.88
C ALA A 554 -23.33 -0.37 -19.79
N GLU A 555 -22.41 0.28 -20.51
CA GLU A 555 -21.43 -0.42 -21.34
C GLU A 555 -20.38 -1.10 -20.45
N LEU A 556 -19.81 -0.36 -19.50
CA LEU A 556 -18.78 -0.86 -18.61
C LEU A 556 -19.33 -1.91 -17.64
N ALA A 557 -20.56 -1.74 -17.14
CA ALA A 557 -21.28 -2.73 -16.35
C ALA A 557 -21.47 -4.05 -17.14
N LEU A 558 -21.90 -4.00 -18.40
CA LEU A 558 -22.03 -5.19 -19.24
C LEU A 558 -20.69 -5.91 -19.45
N ARG A 559 -19.61 -5.16 -19.72
CA ARG A 559 -18.27 -5.71 -19.86
C ARG A 559 -17.81 -6.40 -18.57
N TYR A 560 -18.04 -5.80 -17.40
CA TYR A 560 -17.71 -6.39 -16.10
C TYR A 560 -18.58 -7.61 -15.74
N LEU A 561 -19.78 -7.74 -16.30
CA LEU A 561 -20.63 -8.94 -16.23
C LEU A 561 -20.20 -10.06 -17.21
N GLY A 562 -19.12 -9.85 -17.97
CA GLY A 562 -18.61 -10.82 -18.94
C GLY A 562 -19.41 -10.87 -20.24
N TYR A 563 -20.05 -9.78 -20.64
CA TYR A 563 -20.66 -9.63 -21.96
C TYR A 563 -19.68 -8.91 -22.92
N PRO A 564 -19.70 -9.24 -24.22
CA PRO A 564 -18.99 -8.46 -25.23
C PRO A 564 -19.62 -7.06 -25.36
N GLN A 565 -18.96 -6.16 -26.08
CA GLN A 565 -19.47 -4.80 -26.31
C GLN A 565 -20.87 -4.85 -26.93
N ALA A 566 -21.82 -4.12 -26.34
CA ALA A 566 -23.17 -3.99 -26.86
C ALA A 566 -23.19 -3.09 -28.12
N PRO A 567 -24.20 -3.22 -29.00
CA PRO A 567 -24.36 -2.29 -30.11
C PRO A 567 -24.50 -0.84 -29.60
N LYS A 568 -23.82 0.10 -30.25
CA LYS A 568 -23.76 1.50 -29.83
C LYS A 568 -25.17 2.12 -29.72
N GLY A 569 -25.47 2.70 -28.56
CA GLY A 569 -26.79 3.25 -28.21
C GLY A 569 -27.82 2.20 -27.75
N LYS A 570 -27.42 0.94 -27.55
CA LYS A 570 -28.28 -0.17 -27.07
C LYS A 570 -27.80 -0.79 -25.75
N GLU A 571 -26.79 -0.20 -25.10
CA GLU A 571 -26.15 -0.69 -23.88
C GLU A 571 -27.18 -0.85 -22.74
N VAL A 572 -28.04 0.16 -22.55
CA VAL A 572 -29.12 0.13 -21.55
C VAL A 572 -30.20 -0.92 -21.90
N GLU A 573 -30.49 -1.14 -23.18
CA GLU A 573 -31.45 -2.16 -23.62
C GLU A 573 -30.91 -3.58 -23.36
N VAL A 574 -29.63 -3.80 -23.66
CA VAL A 574 -28.93 -5.07 -23.38
C VAL A 574 -28.80 -5.30 -21.88
N LEU A 575 -28.43 -4.30 -21.08
CA LEU A 575 -28.34 -4.42 -19.62
C LEU A 575 -29.70 -4.78 -18.97
N ASN A 576 -30.80 -4.21 -19.46
CA ASN A 576 -32.14 -4.58 -19.00
C ASN A 576 -32.53 -6.03 -19.37
N LYS A 577 -32.03 -6.56 -20.50
CA LYS A 577 -32.21 -7.97 -20.90
C LYS A 577 -31.32 -8.94 -20.12
N VAL A 578 -30.11 -8.51 -19.75
CA VAL A 578 -29.13 -9.29 -18.96
C VAL A 578 -29.49 -9.34 -17.48
N LEU A 579 -30.07 -8.27 -16.94
CA LEU A 579 -30.53 -8.17 -15.56
C LEU A 579 -32.07 -8.04 -15.51
N PRO A 580 -32.86 -9.04 -15.93
CA PRO A 580 -34.33 -8.96 -15.92
C PRO A 580 -34.84 -8.67 -14.49
N PRO A 581 -35.93 -7.89 -14.31
CA PRO A 581 -36.45 -7.51 -12.98
C PRO A 581 -36.60 -8.70 -12.01
N VAL A 582 -36.30 -8.49 -10.73
CA VAL A 582 -36.35 -9.55 -9.71
C VAL A 582 -37.79 -10.08 -9.62
N LYS A 583 -37.99 -11.41 -9.63
CA LYS A 583 -39.33 -12.02 -9.67
C LYS A 583 -40.15 -11.85 -8.38
N LEU A 584 -39.62 -11.16 -7.38
CA LEU A 584 -40.32 -10.80 -6.15
C LEU A 584 -41.30 -9.66 -6.46
N ASN A 585 -42.60 -9.87 -6.24
CA ASN A 585 -43.63 -8.85 -6.44
C ASN A 585 -44.31 -8.59 -5.09
N ILE A 586 -44.15 -7.37 -4.56
CA ILE A 586 -44.73 -6.94 -3.29
C ILE A 586 -45.78 -5.87 -3.61
N GLY A 587 -47.06 -6.25 -3.60
CA GLY A 587 -48.18 -5.31 -3.81
C GLY A 587 -48.22 -4.66 -5.20
N GLY A 588 -47.67 -5.30 -6.24
CA GLY A 588 -47.51 -4.74 -7.58
C GLY A 588 -46.13 -4.09 -7.83
N ILE A 589 -45.32 -3.90 -6.78
CA ILE A 589 -43.99 -3.31 -6.88
C ILE A 589 -42.94 -4.42 -7.02
N VAL A 590 -42.11 -4.31 -8.06
CA VAL A 590 -40.88 -5.11 -8.19
C VAL A 590 -39.72 -4.33 -7.57
N PRO A 591 -39.09 -4.82 -6.49
CA PRO A 591 -37.94 -4.16 -5.90
C PRO A 591 -36.70 -4.37 -6.79
N GLU A 592 -35.93 -3.30 -6.94
CA GLU A 592 -34.66 -3.26 -7.67
C GLU A 592 -33.67 -2.45 -6.85
N ASP A 593 -32.39 -2.84 -6.83
CA ASP A 593 -31.38 -2.01 -6.17
C ASP A 593 -31.26 -0.67 -6.90
N ALA A 594 -31.33 0.45 -6.18
CA ALA A 594 -31.32 1.79 -6.78
C ALA A 594 -30.10 2.04 -7.71
N ARG A 595 -28.96 1.38 -7.46
CA ARG A 595 -27.73 1.51 -8.26
C ARG A 595 -27.81 0.70 -9.56
N ILE A 596 -28.41 -0.49 -9.51
CA ILE A 596 -28.78 -1.26 -10.73
C ILE A 596 -29.86 -0.51 -11.52
N GLY A 597 -30.85 0.05 -10.83
CA GLY A 597 -31.91 0.88 -11.40
C GLY A 597 -31.37 2.12 -12.12
N ALA A 598 -30.38 2.81 -11.55
CA ALA A 598 -29.70 3.94 -12.17
C ALA A 598 -29.03 3.55 -13.49
N LEU A 599 -28.20 2.50 -13.50
CA LEU A 599 -27.56 1.98 -14.72
C LEU A 599 -28.58 1.59 -15.79
N LYS A 600 -29.68 0.95 -15.40
CA LYS A 600 -30.82 0.59 -16.27
C LYS A 600 -31.60 1.79 -16.82
N ARG A 601 -31.33 3.00 -16.33
CA ARG A 601 -31.85 4.28 -16.86
C ARG A 601 -30.76 5.12 -17.56
N GLY A 602 -29.56 4.56 -17.75
CA GLY A 602 -28.43 5.26 -18.36
C GLY A 602 -27.70 6.23 -17.42
N ILE A 603 -28.06 6.26 -16.13
CA ILE A 603 -27.40 7.09 -15.12
C ILE A 603 -26.12 6.38 -14.67
N LYS A 604 -24.99 7.07 -14.74
CA LYS A 604 -23.69 6.53 -14.30
C LYS A 604 -23.60 6.50 -12.77
N ILE A 605 -22.92 5.50 -12.22
CA ILE A 605 -22.70 5.33 -10.77
C ILE A 605 -21.19 5.26 -10.44
N THR A 606 -20.80 5.36 -9.17
CA THR A 606 -19.38 5.24 -8.81
C THR A 606 -18.91 3.78 -8.86
N PRO A 607 -17.59 3.51 -9.01
CA PRO A 607 -17.03 2.17 -8.84
C PRO A 607 -17.44 1.47 -7.53
N ARG A 608 -17.58 2.23 -6.43
CA ARG A 608 -17.96 1.69 -5.11
C ARG A 608 -19.44 1.29 -5.05
N ASP A 609 -20.30 2.05 -5.70
CA ASP A 609 -21.72 1.70 -5.86
C ASP A 609 -21.87 0.42 -6.67
N TRP A 610 -21.15 0.32 -7.78
CA TRP A 610 -21.11 -0.89 -8.62
C TRP A 610 -20.57 -2.10 -7.85
N ALA A 611 -19.44 -1.94 -7.16
CA ALA A 611 -18.81 -3.00 -6.39
C ALA A 611 -19.74 -3.60 -5.33
N PHE A 612 -20.56 -2.79 -4.64
CA PHE A 612 -21.57 -3.30 -3.69
C PHE A 612 -22.70 -4.10 -4.34
N VAL A 613 -23.03 -3.88 -5.62
CA VAL A 613 -24.10 -4.63 -6.33
C VAL A 613 -23.56 -5.73 -7.26
N TYR A 614 -22.25 -5.77 -7.49
CA TYR A 614 -21.62 -6.60 -8.50
C TYR A 614 -21.92 -8.09 -8.34
N SER A 615 -21.79 -8.64 -7.12
CA SER A 615 -22.02 -10.06 -6.87
C SER A 615 -23.46 -10.49 -7.17
N PHE A 616 -24.44 -9.64 -6.85
CA PHE A 616 -25.86 -9.83 -7.17
C PHE A 616 -26.14 -9.70 -8.67
N ALA A 617 -25.55 -8.69 -9.32
CA ALA A 617 -25.70 -8.46 -10.76
C ALA A 617 -25.11 -9.63 -11.58
N LEU A 618 -23.91 -10.12 -11.25
CA LEU A 618 -23.30 -11.25 -11.95
C LEU A 618 -24.06 -12.55 -11.75
N THR A 619 -24.53 -12.85 -10.54
CA THR A 619 -25.35 -14.06 -10.27
C THR A 619 -26.60 -14.06 -11.15
N ARG A 620 -27.33 -12.94 -11.16
CA ARG A 620 -28.55 -12.72 -11.97
C ARG A 620 -28.28 -12.76 -13.48
N ALA A 621 -27.15 -12.25 -13.93
CA ALA A 621 -26.72 -12.34 -15.32
C ALA A 621 -26.42 -13.79 -15.73
N MET A 622 -25.75 -14.56 -14.88
CA MET A 622 -25.47 -15.98 -15.12
C MET A 622 -26.75 -16.83 -15.14
N GLU A 623 -27.68 -16.62 -14.21
CA GLU A 623 -29.01 -17.25 -14.22
C GLU A 623 -29.79 -16.96 -15.51
N THR A 624 -29.70 -15.71 -15.99
CA THR A 624 -30.34 -15.26 -17.23
C THR A 624 -29.69 -15.90 -18.45
N ALA A 625 -28.35 -16.01 -18.46
CA ALA A 625 -27.60 -16.69 -19.52
C ALA A 625 -27.94 -18.19 -19.61
N SER A 626 -28.15 -18.88 -18.48
CA SER A 626 -28.66 -20.27 -18.48
C SER A 626 -30.08 -20.34 -19.05
N GLN A 627 -31.02 -19.52 -18.55
CA GLN A 627 -32.41 -19.45 -19.05
C GLN A 627 -32.54 -19.08 -20.54
N MET A 628 -31.49 -18.53 -21.17
CA MET A 628 -31.40 -18.27 -22.60
C MET A 628 -30.76 -19.41 -23.41
N LYS A 629 -30.01 -20.32 -22.77
CA LYS A 629 -29.54 -21.58 -23.39
C LYS A 629 -30.63 -22.63 -23.38
N ASP A 630 -31.36 -22.77 -22.27
CA ASP A 630 -32.43 -23.77 -22.07
C ASP A 630 -33.68 -23.54 -22.97
N LYS A 631 -33.62 -22.57 -23.90
CA LYS A 631 -34.68 -22.18 -24.85
C LYS A 631 -34.21 -22.25 -26.31
N LYS A 632 -33.09 -22.93 -26.58
CA LYS A 632 -32.52 -23.18 -27.91
C LYS A 632 -32.36 -24.68 -28.13
#